data_AF-A0A2W7CT45-F1
#
_entry.id   AF-A0A2W7CT45-F1
#
_cell.length_a   1.000
_cell.length_b   1.000
_cell.length_c   1.000
_cell.angle_alpha   90.00
_cell.angle_beta   90.00
_cell.angle_gamma   90.00
#
_symmetry.space_group_name_H-M   'P 1'
#
loop_
_entity.id
_entity.type
_entity.pdbx_description
1 polymer ?
#
loop_
_entity_poly.entity_id
_entity_poly.type
_entity_poly.pdbx_seq_one_letter_code
_entity_poly.pdbx_strand_id
1 'polypeptide(L)'
;MNSLFFKKSLFTKAIITLLVMTSTAVLGTSFAQKASASTSVCGLTREYAFFKTKNYLITICVGEASFQMIKLFHDGTGYQRIPVQKEGNKFRGSDDKHNYILDSRQLLIGTDGKPPVIEKVIQRK
;
A
#
# COMPACT_ATOMS: atom_id res chain seq x y z
N MET A 1 64.63 16.67 -28.85
CA MET A 1 63.27 17.00 -28.41
C MET A 1 62.39 17.16 -29.64
N ASN A 2 61.52 16.19 -29.87
CA ASN A 2 60.62 16.12 -31.02
C ASN A 2 59.46 17.11 -30.83
N SER A 3 59.13 17.88 -31.87
CA SER A 3 57.79 18.46 -32.03
C SER A 3 57.30 18.11 -33.44
N LEU A 4 56.43 17.11 -33.47
CA LEU A 4 55.54 16.81 -34.58
C LEU A 4 54.44 17.87 -34.63
N PHE A 5 53.97 18.27 -35.81
CA PHE A 5 52.77 17.66 -36.40
C PHE A 5 52.34 18.33 -37.70
N PHE A 6 52.06 17.45 -38.65
CA PHE A 6 51.60 17.63 -40.01
C PHE A 6 50.26 18.37 -40.11
N LYS A 7 50.20 19.40 -40.98
CA LYS A 7 48.96 19.89 -41.60
C LYS A 7 48.58 18.97 -42.76
N LYS A 8 47.34 18.43 -42.76
CA LYS A 8 46.62 17.98 -43.95
C LYS A 8 45.16 18.39 -43.76
N SER A 9 44.72 19.43 -44.47
CA SER A 9 44.14 19.39 -45.81
C SER A 9 42.64 19.08 -45.76
N LEU A 10 41.87 20.15 -45.99
CA LEU A 10 40.47 20.15 -46.41
C LEU A 10 40.27 19.21 -47.61
N PHE A 11 39.08 18.62 -47.70
CA PHE A 11 38.20 18.55 -48.89
C PHE A 11 37.39 17.24 -48.89
N THR A 12 36.11 17.29 -48.51
CA THR A 12 35.04 16.48 -49.14
C THR A 12 33.68 17.05 -48.69
N LYS A 13 32.94 17.73 -49.59
CA LYS A 13 31.67 17.28 -50.23
C LYS A 13 30.59 16.86 -49.21
N ALA A 14 29.33 17.28 -49.22
CA ALA A 14 28.47 17.80 -50.27
C ALA A 14 27.26 18.51 -49.64
N ILE A 15 26.69 19.43 -50.41
CA ILE A 15 25.41 20.12 -50.21
C ILE A 15 24.27 19.18 -50.57
N ILE A 16 23.29 18.96 -49.68
CA ILE A 16 21.89 18.68 -50.06
C ILE A 16 20.96 19.39 -49.08
N THR A 17 20.23 20.36 -49.63
CA THR A 17 19.15 21.12 -49.01
C THR A 17 17.81 20.53 -49.48
N LEU A 18 16.92 20.09 -48.58
CA LEU A 18 15.46 19.99 -48.77
C LEU A 18 14.82 19.59 -47.43
N LEU A 19 14.19 20.47 -46.64
CA LEU A 19 12.82 21.03 -46.74
C LEU A 19 11.73 19.93 -46.66
N VAL A 20 10.98 19.91 -45.56
CA VAL A 20 9.50 19.89 -45.47
C VAL A 20 9.07 19.59 -44.03
N MET A 21 8.26 20.50 -43.49
CA MET A 21 7.55 20.38 -42.22
C MET A 21 6.57 19.21 -42.24
N THR A 22 6.53 18.43 -41.16
CA THR A 22 5.34 17.64 -40.80
C THR A 22 5.04 17.88 -39.33
N SER A 23 4.12 18.81 -39.09
CA SER A 23 3.44 19.01 -37.82
C SER A 23 2.54 17.81 -37.53
N THR A 24 2.99 16.86 -36.71
CA THR A 24 2.08 15.86 -36.12
C THR A 24 1.50 16.41 -34.84
N ALA A 25 0.29 16.96 -34.94
CA ALA A 25 -0.59 17.18 -33.82
C ALA A 25 -0.99 15.81 -33.24
N VAL A 26 -0.36 15.41 -32.13
CA VAL A 26 -0.82 14.26 -31.34
C VAL A 26 -1.88 14.78 -30.37
N LEU A 27 -3.13 14.80 -30.85
CA LEU A 27 -4.32 14.75 -29.99
C LEU A 27 -4.36 13.36 -29.34
N GLY A 28 -3.60 13.20 -28.27
CA GLY A 28 -3.64 12.03 -27.39
C GLY A 28 -4.24 12.47 -26.07
N THR A 29 -5.49 12.10 -25.85
CA THR A 29 -6.22 12.35 -24.60
C THR A 29 -5.42 11.86 -23.40
N SER A 30 -4.99 12.78 -22.53
CA SER A 30 -4.45 12.46 -21.21
C SER A 30 -5.57 12.01 -20.27
N PHE A 31 -6.22 10.89 -20.58
CA PHE A 31 -6.89 10.07 -19.58
C PHE A 31 -5.82 9.15 -18.98
N ALA A 32 -5.06 9.67 -18.01
CA ALA A 32 -4.19 8.85 -17.19
C ALA A 32 -4.39 9.23 -15.72
N GLN A 33 -5.33 8.48 -15.14
CA GLN A 33 -5.32 8.03 -13.76
C GLN A 33 -5.27 9.13 -12.70
N LYS A 34 -6.46 9.54 -12.27
CA LYS A 34 -6.71 9.89 -10.87
C LYS A 34 -6.43 8.62 -10.05
N ALA A 35 -5.16 8.34 -9.79
CA ALA A 35 -4.75 7.39 -8.78
C ALA A 35 -5.16 8.00 -7.43
N SER A 36 -6.42 7.80 -7.04
CA SER A 36 -6.75 7.74 -5.63
C SER A 36 -6.03 6.51 -5.10
N ALA A 37 -4.73 6.65 -4.85
CA ALA A 37 -4.01 5.77 -3.96
C ALA A 37 -4.60 6.03 -2.57
N SER A 38 -5.73 5.38 -2.30
CA SER A 38 -6.10 5.07 -0.93
C SER A 38 -4.94 4.23 -0.42
N THR A 39 -4.05 4.86 0.34
CA THR A 39 -2.95 4.18 1.01
C THR A 39 -3.57 3.07 1.84
N SER A 40 -3.33 1.82 1.43
CA SER A 40 -3.76 0.65 2.17
C SER A 40 -3.32 0.80 3.63
N VAL A 41 -4.18 0.42 4.58
CA VAL A 41 -3.86 0.45 6.01
C VAL A 41 -2.66 -0.46 6.32
N CYS A 42 -2.36 -1.42 5.43
CA CYS A 42 -1.19 -2.29 5.46
C CYS A 42 0.09 -1.65 4.90
N GLY A 43 0.05 -0.41 4.41
CA GLY A 43 1.18 0.24 3.75
C GLY A 43 1.58 -0.50 2.48
N LEU A 44 2.83 -0.96 2.42
CA LEU A 44 3.38 -1.74 1.30
C LEU A 44 3.03 -3.23 1.39
N THR A 45 2.55 -3.71 2.54
CA THR A 45 2.23 -5.13 2.70
C THR A 45 0.81 -5.44 2.25
N ARG A 46 0.56 -6.73 1.99
CA ARG A 46 -0.72 -7.21 1.47
C ARG A 46 -1.78 -7.30 2.58
N GLU A 47 -2.99 -6.83 2.27
CA GLU A 47 -4.18 -7.14 3.04
C GLU A 47 -4.54 -8.62 2.91
N TYR A 48 -4.62 -9.30 4.05
CA TYR A 48 -5.01 -10.70 4.15
C TYR A 48 -6.52 -10.88 4.31
N ALA A 49 -7.13 -10.07 5.19
CA ALA A 49 -8.56 -10.13 5.48
C ALA A 49 -9.06 -8.78 6.01
N PHE A 50 -10.34 -8.53 5.83
CA PHE A 50 -10.99 -7.32 6.32
C PHE A 50 -12.27 -7.67 7.07
N PHE A 51 -12.51 -6.97 8.18
CA PHE A 51 -13.70 -7.11 9.01
C PHE A 51 -14.20 -5.74 9.45
N LYS A 52 -15.52 -5.57 9.50
CA LYS A 52 -16.17 -4.39 10.04
C LYS A 52 -17.05 -4.79 11.21
N THR A 53 -16.97 -4.04 12.30
CA THR A 53 -17.92 -4.08 13.43
C THR A 53 -18.66 -2.74 13.53
N LYS A 54 -19.50 -2.58 14.56
CA LYS A 54 -20.18 -1.31 14.81
C LYS A 54 -19.17 -0.19 15.10
N ASN A 55 -18.13 -0.50 15.88
CA ASN A 55 -17.18 0.50 16.40
C ASN A 55 -15.82 0.49 15.69
N TYR A 56 -15.49 -0.59 14.98
CA TYR A 56 -14.15 -0.77 14.39
C TYR A 56 -14.18 -1.16 12.91
N LEU A 57 -13.12 -0.73 12.22
CA LEU A 57 -12.70 -1.27 10.94
C LEU A 57 -11.39 -2.01 11.18
N ILE A 58 -11.35 -3.29 10.84
CA ILE A 58 -10.27 -4.19 11.22
C ILE A 58 -9.67 -4.79 9.96
N THR A 59 -8.40 -4.53 9.73
CA THR A 59 -7.65 -5.09 8.60
C THR A 59 -6.55 -6.00 9.12
N ILE A 60 -6.49 -7.22 8.61
CA ILE A 60 -5.38 -8.14 8.86
C ILE A 60 -4.37 -7.95 7.73
N CYS A 61 -3.18 -7.52 8.08
CA CYS A 61 -2.06 -7.33 7.17
C CYS A 61 -1.04 -8.46 7.35
N VAL A 62 -0.42 -8.88 6.26
CA VAL A 62 0.74 -9.78 6.33
C VAL A 62 1.93 -8.97 6.85
N GLY A 63 2.55 -9.42 7.94
CA GLY A 63 3.82 -8.88 8.45
C GLY A 63 4.97 -9.86 8.21
N GLU A 64 6.19 -9.44 8.55
CA GLU A 64 7.41 -10.21 8.27
C GLU A 64 7.50 -11.51 9.09
N ALA A 65 7.13 -11.46 10.37
CA ALA A 65 7.18 -12.62 11.28
C ALA A 65 5.80 -13.08 11.77
N SER A 66 4.78 -12.22 11.65
CA SER A 66 3.42 -12.48 12.13
C SER A 66 2.40 -11.66 11.34
N PHE A 67 1.12 -11.99 11.48
CA PHE A 67 0.06 -11.11 10.99
C PHE A 67 -0.05 -9.88 11.88
N GLN A 68 -0.47 -8.77 11.31
CA GLN A 68 -0.73 -7.53 12.02
C GLN A 68 -2.21 -7.19 11.89
N MET A 69 -2.90 -7.10 13.01
CA MET A 69 -4.27 -6.61 13.07
C MET A 69 -4.24 -5.11 13.26
N ILE A 70 -4.79 -4.38 12.29
CA ILE A 70 -4.96 -2.93 12.37
C ILE A 70 -6.42 -2.64 12.73
N LYS A 71 -6.64 -2.15 13.95
CA LYS A 71 -7.96 -1.78 14.48
C LYS A 71 -8.13 -0.26 14.39
N LEU A 72 -8.86 0.20 13.39
CA LEU A 72 -9.22 1.61 13.17
C LEU A 72 -10.55 1.93 13.88
N PHE A 73 -10.59 3.04 14.61
CA PHE A 73 -11.80 3.49 15.31
C PHE A 73 -12.66 4.35 14.38
N HIS A 74 -13.96 4.08 14.29
CA HIS A 74 -14.87 4.86 13.42
C HIS A 74 -15.09 6.30 13.90
N ASP A 75 -14.82 6.57 15.18
CA ASP A 75 -14.89 7.92 15.76
C ASP A 75 -13.71 8.83 15.37
N GLY A 76 -12.74 8.31 14.61
CA GLY A 76 -11.58 9.06 14.14
C GLY A 76 -10.47 9.24 15.19
N THR A 77 -10.57 8.60 16.36
CA THR A 77 -9.54 8.68 17.42
C THR A 77 -8.20 8.05 17.04
N GLY A 78 -8.14 7.33 15.92
CA GLY A 78 -6.91 6.81 15.33
C GLY A 78 -7.01 5.32 15.03
N TYR A 79 -5.90 4.61 15.19
CA TYR A 79 -5.82 3.17 15.02
C TYR A 79 -4.84 2.52 16.01
N GLN A 80 -5.00 1.22 16.22
CA GLN A 80 -4.06 0.37 16.95
C GLN A 80 -3.50 -0.71 16.03
N ARG A 81 -2.21 -1.03 16.17
CA ARG A 81 -1.59 -2.21 15.56
C ARG A 81 -1.35 -3.26 16.62
N ILE A 82 -1.84 -4.46 16.37
CA ILE A 82 -1.77 -5.58 17.31
C ILE A 82 -1.12 -6.74 16.56
N PRO A 83 0.02 -7.27 17.03
CA PRO A 83 0.60 -8.49 16.47
C PRO A 83 -0.35 -9.66 16.75
N VAL A 84 -0.69 -10.42 15.72
CA VAL A 84 -1.60 -11.56 15.84
C VAL A 84 -1.07 -12.80 15.15
N GLN A 85 -1.47 -13.95 15.67
CA GLN A 85 -1.26 -15.27 15.07
C GLN A 85 -2.58 -15.80 14.54
N LYS A 86 -2.51 -16.57 13.46
CA LYS A 86 -3.68 -17.24 12.89
C LYS A 86 -3.78 -18.65 13.47
N GLU A 87 -4.89 -18.93 14.15
CA GLU A 87 -5.23 -20.24 14.71
C GLU A 87 -6.52 -20.75 14.07
N GLY A 88 -6.38 -21.62 13.07
CA GLY A 88 -7.51 -22.07 12.25
C GLY A 88 -8.21 -20.88 11.57
N ASN A 89 -9.47 -20.63 11.93
CA ASN A 89 -10.29 -19.54 11.38
C ASN A 89 -10.30 -18.27 12.24
N LYS A 90 -9.40 -18.17 13.23
CA LYS A 90 -9.33 -17.06 14.17
C LYS A 90 -7.97 -16.37 14.12
N PHE A 91 -7.96 -15.10 14.46
CA PHE A 91 -6.74 -14.34 14.73
C PHE A 91 -6.69 -14.01 16.22
N ARG A 92 -5.56 -14.29 16.86
CA ARG A 92 -5.34 -14.02 18.29
C ARG A 92 -4.11 -13.18 18.51
N GLY A 93 -4.17 -12.25 19.44
CA GLY A 93 -2.99 -11.49 19.88
C GLY A 93 -3.29 -10.57 21.05
N SER A 94 -2.34 -9.70 21.38
CA SER A 94 -2.42 -8.82 22.53
C SER A 94 -1.66 -7.51 22.28
N ASP A 95 -2.09 -6.43 22.95
CA ASP A 95 -1.41 -5.13 23.01
C ASP A 95 -0.89 -4.80 24.42
N ASP A 96 -0.49 -5.83 25.17
CA ASP A 96 -0.09 -5.82 26.60
C ASP A 96 -1.21 -5.45 27.58
N LYS A 97 -2.26 -4.75 27.15
CA LYS A 97 -3.40 -4.32 27.98
C LYS A 97 -4.63 -5.18 27.77
N HIS A 98 -4.81 -5.67 26.56
CA HIS A 98 -5.97 -6.44 26.16
C HIS A 98 -5.55 -7.66 25.36
N ASN A 99 -6.39 -8.69 25.43
CA ASN A 99 -6.30 -9.85 24.56
C ASN A 99 -7.37 -9.75 23.48
N TYR A 100 -7.02 -10.12 22.26
CA TYR A 100 -7.90 -10.01 21.10
C TYR A 100 -8.13 -11.37 20.48
N ILE A 101 -9.39 -11.68 20.19
CA ILE A 101 -9.78 -12.83 19.37
C ILE A 101 -10.73 -12.32 18.29
N LEU A 102 -10.31 -12.41 17.04
CA LEU A 102 -11.13 -12.06 15.90
C LEU A 102 -11.45 -13.32 15.08
N ASP A 103 -12.72 -13.51 14.78
CA ASP A 103 -13.17 -14.49 13.78
C ASP A 103 -14.22 -13.87 12.85
N SER A 104 -14.75 -14.67 11.93
CA SER A 104 -15.75 -14.19 10.97
C SER A 104 -17.07 -13.69 11.55
N ARG A 105 -17.34 -13.94 12.84
CA ARG A 105 -18.60 -13.63 13.52
C ARG A 105 -18.43 -12.49 14.52
N GLN A 106 -17.29 -12.42 15.19
CA GLN A 106 -17.09 -11.43 16.25
C GLN A 106 -15.62 -11.06 16.46
N LEU A 107 -15.42 -9.86 17.01
CA LEU A 107 -14.23 -9.45 17.72
C LEU A 107 -14.51 -9.53 19.22
N LEU A 108 -13.68 -10.25 19.95
CA LEU A 108 -13.67 -10.30 21.41
C LEU A 108 -12.43 -9.57 21.92
N ILE A 109 -12.64 -8.62 22.81
CA ILE A 109 -11.59 -7.84 23.48
C ILE A 109 -11.64 -8.20 24.98
N GLY A 110 -10.65 -8.95 25.43
CA GLY A 110 -10.45 -9.27 26.83
C GLY A 110 -10.02 -8.03 27.61
N THR A 111 -10.66 -7.80 28.74
CA THR A 111 -10.40 -6.68 29.66
C THR A 111 -10.12 -7.25 31.04
N ASP A 112 -9.00 -6.87 31.65
CA ASP A 112 -8.62 -7.41 32.96
C ASP A 112 -9.65 -7.10 34.04
N GLY A 113 -10.12 -8.15 34.72
CA GLY A 113 -11.10 -8.06 35.81
C GLY A 113 -12.50 -7.59 35.41
N LYS A 114 -12.78 -7.44 34.11
CA LYS A 114 -14.08 -6.99 33.59
C LYS A 114 -14.62 -7.96 32.53
N PRO A 115 -15.95 -8.03 32.32
CA PRO A 115 -16.51 -8.79 31.22
C PRO A 115 -15.93 -8.34 29.88
N PRO A 116 -15.57 -9.27 28.98
CA PRO A 116 -14.97 -8.91 27.70
C PRO A 116 -15.94 -8.13 26.84
N VAL A 117 -15.41 -7.22 26.02
CA VAL A 117 -16.19 -6.52 25.01
C VAL A 117 -16.35 -7.43 23.80
N ILE A 118 -17.60 -7.69 23.40
CA ILE A 118 -17.92 -8.54 22.25
C ILE A 118 -18.59 -7.69 21.18
N GLU A 119 -17.94 -7.60 20.03
CA GLU A 119 -18.36 -6.84 18.86
C GLU A 119 -18.73 -7.79 17.74
N LYS A 120 -19.98 -7.72 17.27
CA LYS A 120 -20.42 -8.53 16.12
C LYS A 120 -19.78 -8.00 14.84
N VAL A 121 -19.26 -8.91 14.02
CA VAL A 121 -18.81 -8.61 12.66
C VAL A 121 -20.05 -8.44 11.77
N ILE A 122 -20.16 -7.27 11.14
CA ILE A 122 -21.26 -6.89 10.25
C ILE A 122 -20.88 -6.99 8.77
N GLN A 123 -19.57 -6.99 8.44
CA GLN A 123 -19.08 -7.13 7.07
C GLN A 123 -17.70 -7.80 7.09
N ARG A 124 -17.39 -8.59 6.05
CA ARG A 124 -16.07 -9.19 5.83
C ARG A 124 -15.70 -9.24 4.35
N LYS A 125 -14.40 -9.23 4.05
CA LYS A 125 -13.82 -9.42 2.72
C LYS A 125 -12.55 -10.26 2.81
#